data_AF-A0A1H3I8P0-F1
#
_entry.id   AF-A0A1H3I8P0-F1
#
_cell.length_a   1.000
_cell.length_b   1.000
_cell.length_c   1.000
_cell.angle_alpha   90.00
_cell.angle_beta   90.00
_cell.angle_gamma   90.00
#
_symmetry.space_group_name_H-M   'P 1'
#
loop_
_entity.id
_entity.type
_entity.pdbx_description
1 polymer ?
#
loop_
_entity_poly.entity_id
_entity_poly.type
_entity_poly.pdbx_seq_one_letter_code
_entity_poly.pdbx_strand_id
1 'polypeptide(L)'
;MRPVAVLPLIKHAVIAENEWGEKMILVSSCLAGLEVRYNGTHRLNHVIRKLMEENKAVTACPELLGGFSTPRDPAEIIGGDGEDVLAGRAKVVDKAGRDVTEEYIKGACATLEMANEVKATAVVLKENSPSCGSSMIYNGDFTGEKIPGNGVTSALLKKHGYTVISEDELANYFPELFPSDE
;
A
#
# COMPACT_ATOMS: atom_id res chain seq x y z
N MET A 1 5.42 36.02 -44.64
CA MET A 1 4.91 35.55 -43.34
C MET A 1 5.01 34.03 -43.36
N ARG A 2 5.86 33.35 -42.59
CA ARG A 2 5.92 33.25 -41.12
C ARG A 2 7.36 32.98 -40.65
N PRO A 3 7.70 33.29 -39.39
CA PRO A 3 9.07 33.23 -38.86
C PRO A 3 9.46 31.81 -38.44
N VAL A 4 10.77 31.53 -38.53
CA VAL A 4 11.42 30.36 -37.91
C VAL A 4 11.45 30.59 -36.41
N ALA A 5 10.66 29.83 -35.65
CA ALA A 5 10.70 29.86 -34.19
C ALA A 5 11.68 28.81 -33.69
N VAL A 6 12.75 29.31 -33.06
CA VAL A 6 13.74 28.56 -32.29
C VAL A 6 13.04 27.93 -31.09
N LEU A 7 13.17 26.61 -30.91
CA LEU A 7 12.60 25.89 -29.77
C LEU A 7 13.30 26.34 -28.47
N PRO A 8 12.58 26.73 -27.40
CA PRO A 8 13.22 26.98 -26.13
C PRO A 8 13.55 25.65 -25.44
N LEU A 9 14.81 25.54 -25.04
CA LEU A 9 15.32 24.57 -24.08
C LEU A 9 14.73 24.86 -22.68
N ILE A 10 14.44 23.76 -21.96
CA ILE A 10 14.14 23.64 -20.52
C ILE A 10 12.69 23.97 -20.11
N LYS A 11 11.96 22.98 -19.57
CA LYS A 11 11.50 22.94 -18.16
C LYS A 11 10.59 21.75 -17.83
N HIS A 12 11.07 20.96 -16.86
CA HIS A 12 10.35 20.01 -15.99
C HIS A 12 9.73 18.77 -16.64
N ALA A 13 10.07 17.63 -16.06
CA ALA A 13 9.43 16.35 -16.30
C ALA A 13 7.91 16.52 -16.13
N VAL A 14 7.21 16.48 -17.25
CA VAL A 14 5.76 16.32 -17.28
C VAL A 14 5.51 14.91 -16.78
N ILE A 15 5.07 14.80 -15.52
CA ILE A 15 4.45 13.59 -15.01
C ILE A 15 3.30 13.30 -15.97
N ALA A 16 3.36 12.15 -16.64
CA ALA A 16 2.41 11.77 -17.66
C ALA A 16 1.02 11.61 -17.02
N GLU A 17 0.22 12.67 -17.08
CA GLU A 17 -1.21 12.62 -16.79
C GLU A 17 -1.84 11.60 -17.76
N ASN A 18 -2.62 10.68 -17.21
CA ASN A 18 -3.54 9.86 -18.00
C ASN A 18 -4.50 10.79 -18.77
N GLU A 19 -5.12 10.30 -19.83
CA GLU A 19 -5.96 11.10 -20.75
C GLU A 19 -7.22 11.71 -20.08
N TRP A 20 -7.36 11.55 -18.76
CA TRP A 20 -8.44 12.05 -17.90
C TRP A 20 -7.98 12.86 -16.68
N GLY A 21 -6.68 13.14 -16.46
CA GLY A 21 -6.20 14.07 -15.42
C GLY A 21 -6.56 13.73 -13.96
N GLU A 22 -7.21 12.59 -13.70
CA GLU A 22 -7.68 12.20 -12.37
C GLU A 22 -6.66 11.31 -11.66
N LYS A 23 -6.34 11.69 -10.41
CA LYS A 23 -5.41 10.99 -9.53
C LYS A 23 -6.04 9.66 -9.07
N MET A 24 -5.50 8.55 -9.57
CA MET A 24 -5.85 7.21 -9.09
C MET A 24 -5.01 6.86 -7.86
N ILE A 25 -5.64 6.33 -6.80
CA ILE A 25 -4.92 5.78 -5.65
C ILE A 25 -5.10 4.26 -5.56
N LEU A 26 -4.09 3.57 -5.05
CA LEU A 26 -4.21 2.15 -4.70
C LEU A 26 -4.45 2.04 -3.20
N VAL A 27 -5.44 1.26 -2.78
CA VAL A 27 -5.83 1.13 -1.37
C VAL A 27 -5.85 -0.32 -0.92
N SER A 28 -5.55 -0.58 0.36
CA SER A 28 -5.77 -1.91 0.94
C SER A 28 -7.24 -2.32 0.83
N SER A 29 -7.53 -3.48 0.24
CA SER A 29 -8.90 -4.00 0.03
C SER A 29 -9.73 -4.08 1.31
N CYS A 30 -9.10 -4.36 2.46
CA CYS A 30 -9.81 -4.39 3.74
C CYS A 30 -10.32 -3.01 4.16
N LEU A 31 -9.65 -1.93 3.76
CA LEU A 31 -10.10 -0.55 3.98
C LEU A 31 -11.28 -0.17 3.09
N ALA A 32 -11.40 -0.79 1.92
CA ALA A 32 -12.57 -0.65 1.04
C ALA A 32 -13.79 -1.48 1.49
N GLY A 33 -13.66 -2.24 2.59
CA GLY A 33 -14.76 -3.04 3.14
C GLY A 33 -14.82 -4.49 2.66
N LEU A 34 -13.82 -4.96 1.91
CA LEU A 34 -13.74 -6.36 1.50
C LEU A 34 -13.25 -7.23 2.68
N GLU A 35 -13.91 -8.37 2.89
CA GLU A 35 -13.63 -9.32 3.98
C GLU A 35 -12.39 -10.18 3.68
N VAL A 36 -11.24 -9.51 3.56
CA VAL A 36 -9.97 -10.14 3.14
C VAL A 36 -8.95 -10.26 4.25
N ARG A 37 -9.25 -9.79 5.47
CA ARG A 37 -8.31 -9.90 6.60
C ARG A 37 -8.10 -11.36 6.99
N TYR A 38 -7.02 -11.61 7.73
CA TYR A 38 -6.67 -12.96 8.21
C TYR A 38 -7.83 -13.66 8.94
N ASN A 39 -8.65 -12.91 9.67
CA ASN A 39 -9.80 -13.40 10.42
C ASN A 39 -11.14 -13.36 9.65
N GLY A 40 -11.13 -13.16 8.33
CA GLY A 40 -12.35 -13.09 7.53
C GLY A 40 -13.20 -11.84 7.74
N THR A 41 -12.61 -10.75 8.25
CA THR A 41 -13.31 -9.47 8.45
C THR A 41 -12.75 -8.38 7.55
N HIS A 42 -13.30 -7.16 7.64
CA HIS A 42 -12.81 -5.96 6.97
C HIS A 42 -12.44 -4.86 7.98
N ARG A 43 -11.94 -3.72 7.49
CA ARG A 43 -11.65 -2.48 8.26
C ARG A 43 -12.13 -1.28 7.47
N LEU A 44 -13.43 -1.27 7.16
CA LEU A 44 -14.03 -0.29 6.27
C LEU A 44 -13.69 1.14 6.73
N ASN A 45 -13.10 1.92 5.83
CA ASN A 45 -12.91 3.34 5.97
C ASN A 45 -13.87 4.03 4.99
N HIS A 46 -14.77 4.87 5.52
CA HIS A 46 -15.84 5.47 4.72
C HIS A 46 -15.33 6.44 3.66
N VAL A 47 -14.20 7.11 3.89
CA VAL A 47 -13.57 7.99 2.89
C VAL A 47 -13.05 7.16 1.72
N ILE A 48 -12.36 6.05 2.01
CA ILE A 48 -11.90 5.12 0.97
C ILE A 48 -13.08 4.51 0.19
N ARG A 49 -14.18 4.15 0.87
CA ARG A 49 -15.39 3.65 0.19
C ARG A 49 -15.94 4.67 -0.79
N LYS A 50 -16.02 5.94 -0.38
CA LYS A 50 -16.49 7.02 -1.25
C LYS A 50 -15.58 7.19 -2.48
N LEU A 51 -14.26 7.13 -2.30
CA LEU A 51 -13.31 7.18 -3.42
C LEU A 51 -13.48 6.01 -4.41
N MET A 52 -13.80 4.81 -3.90
CA MET A 52 -14.12 3.67 -4.76
C MET A 52 -15.39 3.92 -5.57
N GLU A 53 -16.45 4.45 -4.95
CA GLU A 53 -17.72 4.79 -5.61
C GLU A 53 -17.54 5.90 -6.68
N GLU A 54 -16.56 6.79 -6.49
CA GLU A 54 -16.16 7.83 -7.43
C GLU A 54 -15.15 7.35 -8.49
N ASN A 55 -14.76 6.07 -8.51
CA ASN A 55 -13.73 5.50 -9.40
C ASN A 55 -12.34 6.16 -9.28
N LYS A 56 -12.02 6.71 -8.10
CA LYS A 56 -10.71 7.34 -7.80
C LYS A 56 -9.74 6.42 -7.09
N ALA A 57 -10.19 5.23 -6.73
CA ALA A 57 -9.37 4.24 -6.04
C ALA A 57 -9.52 2.85 -6.67
N VAL A 58 -8.42 2.09 -6.63
CA VAL A 58 -8.39 0.64 -6.91
C VAL A 58 -7.91 -0.10 -5.68
N THR A 59 -8.42 -1.31 -5.45
CA THR A 59 -8.06 -2.08 -4.25
C THR A 59 -7.03 -3.15 -4.54
N ALA A 60 -6.11 -3.36 -3.60
CA ALA A 60 -5.24 -4.54 -3.57
C ALA A 60 -5.21 -5.18 -2.18
N CYS A 61 -5.10 -6.50 -2.14
CA CYS A 61 -4.73 -7.24 -0.94
C CYS A 61 -3.45 -8.02 -1.24
N PRO A 62 -2.28 -7.55 -0.78
CA PRO A 62 -1.01 -8.18 -1.13
C PRO A 62 -0.97 -9.65 -0.70
N GLU A 63 -1.55 -9.99 0.45
CA GLU A 63 -1.62 -11.36 0.95
C GLU A 63 -2.44 -12.26 0.00
N LEU A 64 -3.60 -11.82 -0.51
CA LEU A 64 -4.35 -12.62 -1.50
C LEU A 64 -3.62 -12.72 -2.84
N LEU A 65 -2.96 -11.64 -3.28
CA LEU A 65 -2.12 -11.64 -4.49
C LEU A 65 -0.90 -12.58 -4.35
N GLY A 66 -0.39 -12.73 -3.12
CA GLY A 66 0.65 -13.69 -2.77
C GLY A 66 0.21 -15.15 -2.87
N GLY A 67 -1.11 -15.41 -2.76
CA GLY A 67 -1.70 -16.74 -2.83
C GLY A 67 -2.28 -17.25 -1.51
N PHE A 68 -2.40 -16.39 -0.49
CA PHE A 68 -3.05 -16.78 0.74
C PHE A 68 -4.58 -16.95 0.57
N SER A 69 -5.19 -17.73 1.46
CA SER A 69 -6.64 -17.81 1.63
C SER A 69 -7.17 -16.79 2.65
N THR A 70 -8.50 -16.67 2.71
CA THR A 70 -9.21 -16.04 3.83
C THR A 70 -10.23 -17.04 4.39
N PRO A 71 -10.19 -17.36 5.70
CA PRO A 71 -9.23 -16.91 6.71
C PRO A 71 -7.83 -17.54 6.51
N ARG A 72 -6.86 -17.04 7.29
CA ARG A 72 -5.48 -17.52 7.40
C ARG A 72 -4.92 -17.21 8.79
N ASP A 73 -3.84 -17.90 9.16
CA ASP A 73 -3.14 -17.61 10.40
C ASP A 73 -2.55 -16.18 10.39
N PRO A 74 -2.56 -15.46 11.53
CA PRO A 74 -1.85 -14.20 11.63
C PRO A 74 -0.35 -14.44 11.51
N ALA A 75 0.35 -13.50 10.88
CA ALA A 75 1.79 -13.54 10.71
C ALA A 75 2.44 -12.23 11.18
N GLU A 76 3.72 -12.31 11.54
CA GLU A 76 4.53 -11.18 11.97
C GLU A 76 5.92 -11.28 11.32
N ILE A 77 6.59 -10.13 11.19
CA ILE A 77 7.99 -10.10 10.74
C ILE A 77 8.87 -10.41 11.94
N ILE A 78 9.81 -11.35 11.78
CA ILE A 78 10.78 -11.73 12.81
C ILE A 78 12.17 -11.33 12.34
N GLY A 79 12.89 -10.61 13.22
CA GLY A 79 14.29 -10.25 13.01
C GLY A 79 14.53 -8.97 12.19
N GLY A 80 13.53 -8.12 12.04
CA GLY A 80 13.64 -6.84 11.31
C GLY A 80 12.29 -6.30 10.86
N ASP A 81 12.29 -5.58 9.74
CA ASP A 81 11.11 -5.04 9.07
C ASP A 81 11.00 -5.51 7.60
N GLY A 82 10.10 -4.91 6.82
CA GLY A 82 9.89 -5.23 5.43
C GLY A 82 11.14 -5.03 4.57
N GLU A 83 11.96 -4.02 4.85
CA GLU A 83 13.23 -3.78 4.17
C GLU A 83 14.24 -4.90 4.44
N ASP A 84 14.31 -5.40 5.67
CA ASP A 84 15.14 -6.55 6.03
C ASP A 84 14.65 -7.85 5.38
N VAL A 85 13.33 -8.05 5.28
CA VAL A 85 12.76 -9.20 4.54
C VAL A 85 13.16 -9.16 3.07
N LEU A 86 13.00 -8.01 2.41
CA LEU A 86 13.37 -7.83 1.00
C LEU A 86 14.87 -7.97 0.75
N ALA A 87 15.70 -7.82 1.78
CA ALA A 87 17.14 -8.03 1.72
C ALA A 87 17.58 -9.44 2.19
N GLY A 88 16.64 -10.32 2.53
CA GLY A 88 16.91 -11.68 3.01
C GLY A 88 17.52 -11.75 4.41
N ARG A 89 17.35 -10.72 5.24
CA ARG A 89 17.86 -10.65 6.63
C ARG A 89 16.79 -10.94 7.69
N ALA A 90 15.51 -10.80 7.35
CA ALA A 90 14.37 -11.10 8.20
C ALA A 90 13.40 -12.04 7.50
N LYS A 91 12.42 -12.54 8.24
CA LYS A 91 11.40 -13.49 7.73
C LYS A 91 10.01 -13.07 8.16
N VAL A 92 9.01 -13.50 7.38
CA VAL A 92 7.61 -13.45 7.81
C VAL A 92 7.20 -14.84 8.28
N VAL A 93 6.82 -14.96 9.54
CA VAL A 93 6.44 -16.24 10.14
C VAL A 93 5.01 -16.14 10.64
N ASP A 94 4.22 -17.17 10.38
CA ASP A 94 2.86 -17.23 10.92
C ASP A 94 2.82 -17.79 12.35
N LYS A 95 1.67 -17.65 13.01
CA LYS A 95 1.48 -18.11 14.39
C LYS A 95 1.62 -19.63 14.56
N ALA A 96 1.54 -20.40 13.47
CA ALA A 96 1.79 -21.84 13.47
C ALA A 96 3.30 -22.17 13.33
N GLY A 97 4.15 -21.16 13.17
CA GLY A 97 5.60 -21.29 13.01
C GLY A 97 6.06 -21.57 11.59
N ARG A 98 5.18 -21.42 10.59
CA ARG A 98 5.56 -21.60 9.18
C ARG A 98 6.21 -20.33 8.65
N ASP A 99 7.30 -20.50 7.93
CA ASP A 99 7.93 -19.44 7.14
C ASP A 99 7.08 -19.20 5.89
N VAL A 100 6.46 -18.03 5.80
CA VAL A 100 5.55 -17.63 4.72
C VAL A 100 6.10 -16.41 3.97
N THR A 101 7.42 -16.22 4.04
CA THR A 101 8.12 -15.04 3.50
C THR A 101 7.90 -14.87 2.00
N GLU A 102 7.95 -15.98 1.24
CA GLU A 102 7.85 -15.95 -0.22
C GLU A 102 6.47 -15.47 -0.70
N GLU A 103 5.39 -15.87 -0.04
CA GLU A 103 4.05 -15.42 -0.34
C GLU A 103 3.90 -13.90 -0.09
N TYR A 104 4.51 -13.38 0.97
CA TYR A 104 4.52 -11.94 1.25
C TYR A 104 5.32 -11.15 0.21
N ILE A 105 6.50 -11.64 -0.20
CA ILE A 105 7.31 -11.00 -1.26
C ILE A 105 6.57 -11.03 -2.59
N LYS A 106 5.97 -12.17 -2.96
CA LYS A 106 5.16 -12.30 -4.18
C LYS A 106 3.98 -11.33 -4.17
N GLY A 107 3.28 -11.22 -3.04
CA GLY A 107 2.19 -10.27 -2.84
C GLY A 107 2.62 -8.81 -3.00
N ALA A 108 3.79 -8.46 -2.46
CA ALA A 108 4.38 -7.14 -2.60
C ALA A 108 4.69 -6.83 -4.08
N CYS A 109 5.34 -7.75 -4.80
CA CYS A 109 5.66 -7.59 -6.22
C CYS A 109 4.40 -7.40 -7.08
N ALA A 110 3.38 -8.24 -6.90
CA ALA A 110 2.12 -8.12 -7.62
C ALA A 110 1.39 -6.79 -7.31
N THR A 111 1.51 -6.30 -6.07
CA THR A 111 0.93 -4.99 -5.70
C THR A 111 1.69 -3.84 -6.37
N LEU A 112 3.02 -3.94 -6.47
CA LEU A 112 3.85 -2.97 -7.20
C LEU A 112 3.48 -2.96 -8.69
N GLU A 113 3.31 -4.12 -9.32
CA GLU A 113 2.85 -4.22 -10.70
C GLU A 113 1.51 -3.52 -10.89
N MET A 114 0.53 -3.82 -10.03
CA MET A 114 -0.78 -3.16 -10.06
C MET A 114 -0.70 -1.64 -9.87
N ALA A 115 0.15 -1.16 -8.94
CA ALA A 115 0.36 0.26 -8.72
C ALA A 115 0.93 0.96 -9.97
N ASN A 116 1.78 0.28 -10.75
CA ASN A 116 2.32 0.79 -12.01
C ASN A 116 1.25 0.80 -13.11
N GLU A 117 0.51 -0.29 -13.27
CA GLU A 117 -0.53 -0.44 -14.30
C GLU A 117 -1.61 0.64 -14.19
N VAL A 118 -2.07 0.90 -12.97
CA VAL A 118 -3.11 1.91 -12.70
C VAL A 118 -2.54 3.32 -12.57
N LYS A 119 -1.22 3.49 -12.72
CA LYS A 119 -0.48 4.75 -12.53
C LYS A 119 -0.84 5.42 -11.20
N ALA A 120 -0.84 4.64 -10.12
CA ALA A 120 -1.23 5.11 -8.80
C ALA A 120 -0.36 6.31 -8.38
N THR A 121 -0.99 7.42 -7.97
CA THR A 121 -0.27 8.61 -7.49
C THR A 121 0.08 8.52 -6.01
N ALA A 122 -0.62 7.65 -5.28
CA ALA A 122 -0.37 7.33 -3.88
C ALA A 122 -0.92 5.95 -3.55
N VAL A 123 -0.41 5.35 -2.48
CA VAL A 123 -0.83 4.04 -2.00
C VAL A 123 -1.22 4.13 -0.52
N VAL A 124 -2.47 3.80 -0.20
CA VAL A 124 -3.01 3.84 1.17
C VAL A 124 -3.14 2.43 1.71
N LEU A 125 -2.32 2.08 2.70
CA LEU A 125 -2.23 0.73 3.23
C LEU A 125 -2.71 0.64 4.67
N LYS A 126 -3.22 -0.54 5.04
CA LYS A 126 -3.68 -0.82 6.39
C LYS A 126 -2.50 -0.89 7.36
N GLU A 127 -2.47 0.00 8.35
CA GLU A 127 -1.36 0.11 9.30
C GLU A 127 -1.18 -1.15 10.18
N ASN A 128 0.05 -1.40 10.67
CA ASN A 128 0.46 -2.50 11.55
C ASN A 128 0.58 -3.90 10.92
N SER A 129 0.12 -4.11 9.68
CA SER A 129 0.22 -5.43 9.03
C SER A 129 1.66 -5.76 8.65
N PRO A 130 2.11 -7.04 8.74
CA PRO A 130 3.43 -7.46 8.22
C PRO A 130 3.58 -7.23 6.70
N SER A 131 2.48 -7.08 5.95
CA SER A 131 2.53 -6.66 4.54
C SER A 131 2.38 -5.15 4.41
N CYS A 132 1.33 -4.60 5.03
CA CYS A 132 0.80 -3.27 4.71
C CYS A 132 1.17 -2.16 5.70
N GLY A 133 1.79 -2.48 6.84
CA GLY A 133 2.22 -1.47 7.82
C GLY A 133 3.13 -0.44 7.16
N SER A 134 2.84 0.84 7.31
CA SER A 134 3.56 1.95 6.68
C SER A 134 4.41 2.74 7.66
N SER A 135 4.20 2.56 8.95
CA SER A 135 5.01 3.19 10.00
C SER A 135 5.28 2.26 11.18
N MET A 136 4.34 1.36 11.48
CA MET A 136 4.43 0.42 12.57
C MET A 136 4.14 -1.00 12.08
N ILE A 137 4.75 -1.99 12.72
CA ILE A 137 4.47 -3.42 12.57
C ILE A 137 4.43 -4.08 13.95
N TYR A 138 3.92 -5.31 14.05
CA TYR A 138 4.06 -6.09 15.28
C TYR A 138 5.51 -6.53 15.50
N ASN A 139 5.89 -6.76 16.76
CA ASN A 139 7.28 -6.97 17.16
C ASN A 139 7.87 -8.35 16.79
N GLY A 140 7.05 -9.31 16.33
CA GLY A 140 7.50 -10.65 15.94
C GLY A 140 7.32 -11.72 17.02
N ASP A 141 6.93 -11.34 18.24
CA ASP A 141 6.74 -12.24 19.38
C ASP A 141 5.28 -12.68 19.57
N PHE A 142 4.35 -12.22 18.72
CA PHE A 142 2.91 -12.49 18.85
C PHE A 142 2.28 -12.03 20.18
N THR A 143 2.88 -11.01 20.81
CA THR A 143 2.40 -10.40 22.07
C THR A 143 1.40 -9.26 21.84
N GLY A 144 1.26 -8.80 20.59
CA GLY A 144 0.48 -7.62 20.24
C GLY A 144 1.22 -6.29 20.42
N GLU A 145 2.49 -6.32 20.86
CA GLU A 145 3.38 -5.17 20.88
C GLU A 145 3.73 -4.71 19.46
N LYS A 146 3.83 -3.40 19.27
CA LYS A 146 4.12 -2.77 17.98
C LYS A 146 5.43 -1.99 18.05
N ILE A 147 6.21 -2.07 16.99
CA ILE A 147 7.47 -1.38 16.83
C ILE A 147 7.47 -0.55 15.55
N PRO A 148 8.29 0.53 15.46
CA PRO A 148 8.52 1.23 14.21
C PRO A 148 9.07 0.28 13.14
N GLY A 149 8.51 0.36 11.94
CA GLY A 149 8.92 -0.49 10.81
C GLY A 149 7.87 -0.55 9.72
N ASN A 150 8.27 -0.93 8.51
CA ASN A 150 7.35 -1.16 7.40
C ASN A 150 7.01 -2.63 7.26
N GLY A 151 5.83 -2.92 6.73
CA GLY A 151 5.51 -4.22 6.17
C GLY A 151 6.20 -4.41 4.81
N VAL A 152 6.27 -5.66 4.34
CA VAL A 152 6.99 -6.06 3.12
C VAL A 152 6.52 -5.30 1.88
N THR A 153 5.20 -5.12 1.71
CA THR A 153 4.64 -4.40 0.57
C THR A 153 4.92 -2.91 0.65
N SER A 154 4.77 -2.31 1.84
CA SER A 154 5.07 -0.90 2.06
C SER A 154 6.54 -0.59 1.77
N ALA A 155 7.45 -1.42 2.28
CA ALA A 155 8.89 -1.29 2.04
C ALA A 155 9.22 -1.34 0.54
N LEU A 156 8.64 -2.31 -0.20
CA LEU A 156 8.88 -2.45 -1.63
C LEU A 156 8.37 -1.23 -2.42
N LEU A 157 7.14 -0.80 -2.17
CA LEU A 157 6.54 0.35 -2.85
C LEU A 157 7.33 1.64 -2.57
N LYS A 158 7.73 1.88 -1.31
CA LYS A 158 8.57 3.02 -0.93
C LYS A 158 9.92 2.98 -1.65
N LYS A 159 10.56 1.81 -1.72
CA LYS A 159 11.82 1.61 -2.46
C LYS A 159 11.69 1.95 -3.95
N HIS A 160 10.50 1.77 -4.52
CA HIS A 160 10.17 2.12 -5.91
C HIS A 160 9.63 3.55 -6.08
N GLY A 161 9.67 4.38 -5.05
CA GLY A 161 9.35 5.80 -5.13
C GLY A 161 7.88 6.15 -4.96
N TYR A 162 7.02 5.19 -4.57
CA TYR A 162 5.64 5.49 -4.23
C TYR A 162 5.53 6.18 -2.87
N THR A 163 4.62 7.16 -2.80
CA THR A 163 4.11 7.67 -1.53
C THR A 163 3.18 6.62 -0.92
N VAL A 164 3.63 5.99 0.17
CA VAL A 164 2.86 4.98 0.91
C VAL A 164 2.48 5.54 2.27
N ILE A 165 1.19 5.58 2.56
CA ILE A 165 0.63 6.15 3.79
C ILE A 165 -0.37 5.20 4.44
N SER A 166 -0.60 5.39 5.74
CA SER A 166 -1.62 4.67 6.49
C SER A 166 -3.03 5.26 6.30
N GLU A 167 -4.05 4.53 6.75
CA GLU A 167 -5.40 5.08 6.85
C GLU A 167 -5.50 6.27 7.83
N ASP A 168 -4.56 6.40 8.77
CA ASP A 168 -4.54 7.45 9.80
C ASP A 168 -4.00 8.78 9.25
N GLU A 169 -3.32 8.74 8.10
CA GLU A 169 -2.70 9.91 7.45
C GLU A 169 -3.56 10.49 6.31
N LEU A 170 -4.71 9.89 6.01
CA LEU A 170 -5.58 10.29 4.90
C LEU A 170 -5.92 11.79 4.92
N ALA A 171 -6.24 12.35 6.09
CA ALA A 171 -6.61 13.77 6.20
C ALA A 171 -5.45 14.72 5.90
N ASN A 172 -4.21 14.30 6.15
CA ASN A 172 -3.03 15.13 5.89
C ASN A 172 -2.66 15.12 4.40
N TYR A 173 -2.84 13.98 3.74
CA TYR A 173 -2.46 13.81 2.32
C TYR A 173 -3.58 14.18 1.35
N PHE A 174 -4.84 14.05 1.79
CA PHE A 174 -6.03 14.37 1.00
C PHE A 174 -6.99 15.26 1.80
N PRO A 175 -6.56 16.47 2.24
CA PRO A 175 -7.38 17.35 3.05
C PRO A 175 -8.70 17.72 2.37
N GLU A 176 -8.75 17.75 1.04
CA GLU A 176 -9.95 18.00 0.25
C GLU A 176 -11.05 16.95 0.42
N LEU A 177 -10.71 15.75 0.92
CA LEU A 177 -11.67 14.68 1.18
C LEU A 177 -12.33 14.81 2.57
N PHE A 178 -11.83 15.72 3.41
CA PHE A 178 -12.31 15.98 4.76
C PHE A 178 -12.77 17.44 4.82
N PRO A 179 -14.02 17.73 4.40
CA PRO A 179 -14.56 19.07 4.56
C PRO A 179 -14.51 19.45 6.05
N SER A 180 -13.99 20.64 6.35
CA SER A 180 -14.08 21.22 7.69
C SER A 180 -15.55 21.41 8.03
N ASP A 181 -15.95 21.03 9.24
CA ASP A 181 -17.27 21.37 9.78
C ASP A 181 -17.39 22.91 9.80
N GLU A 182 -18.06 23.50 8.81
CA GLU A 182 -18.63 24.85 8.86
C GLU A 182 -20.06 24.81 9.39
#